data_AF-A0A971RNT3-F1
#
_entry.id   AF-A0A971RNT3-F1
#
_cell.length_a   1.000
_cell.length_b   1.000
_cell.length_c   1.000
_cell.angle_alpha   90.00
_cell.angle_beta   90.00
_cell.angle_gamma   90.00
#
_symmetry.space_group_name_H-M   'P 1'
#
loop_
_entity.id
_entity.type
_entity.pdbx_description
1 polymer ?
#
loop_
_entity_poly.entity_id
_entity_poly.type
_entity_poly.pdbx_seq_one_letter_code
_entity_poly.pdbx_strand_id
1 'polypeptide(L)'
;MNSNSLSKKKDVLFSFLSIIILCFLLFPLFWILVTSFKTEQEIFQIPPTFYPHILNTKSYVAQLETGDFNMFHSFGNSLLISSGAVLIAVLLAVPASYAIAKYRYKGRKSMLLFFLVTQMLPVSVLLTPMFIMFKGMHIYNTWWAAILADAT
;
A
#
# COMPACT_ATOMS: atom_id res chain seq x y z
N MET A 1 -11.46 -26.36 -41.91
CA MET A 1 -11.26 -24.93 -42.23
C MET A 1 -12.25 -24.10 -41.39
N ASN A 2 -11.93 -23.76 -40.11
CA ASN A 2 -12.62 -22.74 -39.27
C ASN A 2 -12.16 -22.66 -37.79
N SER A 3 -10.90 -22.97 -37.45
CA SER A 3 -10.41 -22.82 -36.06
C SER A 3 -10.22 -21.34 -35.64
N ASN A 4 -9.89 -20.46 -36.60
CA ASN A 4 -9.52 -19.06 -36.32
C ASN A 4 -10.70 -18.14 -35.94
N SER A 5 -11.96 -18.47 -36.26
CA SER A 5 -13.12 -17.62 -35.94
C SER A 5 -13.61 -17.81 -34.50
N LEU A 6 -13.40 -18.99 -33.92
CA LEU A 6 -13.74 -19.28 -32.52
C LEU A 6 -12.76 -18.62 -31.54
N SER A 7 -11.49 -18.47 -31.91
CA SER A 7 -10.50 -17.72 -31.11
C SER A 7 -10.86 -16.23 -31.05
N LYS A 8 -11.09 -15.59 -32.21
CA LYS A 8 -11.43 -14.16 -32.26
C LYS A 8 -12.67 -13.78 -31.44
N LYS A 9 -13.71 -14.63 -31.42
CA LYS A 9 -14.90 -14.38 -30.59
C LYS A 9 -14.61 -14.49 -29.08
N LYS A 10 -13.76 -15.43 -28.67
CA LYS A 10 -13.31 -15.56 -27.29
C LYS A 10 -12.42 -14.38 -26.90
N ASP A 11 -11.54 -13.93 -27.78
CA ASP A 11 -10.65 -12.79 -27.54
C ASP A 11 -11.42 -11.47 -27.39
N VAL A 12 -12.46 -11.26 -28.19
CA VAL A 12 -13.38 -10.11 -28.05
C VAL A 12 -14.18 -10.20 -26.75
N LEU A 13 -14.66 -11.40 -26.39
CA LEU A 13 -15.37 -11.62 -25.13
C LEU A 13 -14.47 -11.34 -23.92
N PHE A 14 -13.23 -11.84 -23.93
CA PHE A 14 -12.25 -11.59 -22.88
C PHE A 14 -11.89 -10.10 -22.80
N SER A 15 -11.70 -9.43 -23.94
CA SER A 15 -11.43 -7.98 -23.97
C SER A 15 -12.58 -7.17 -23.37
N PHE A 16 -13.83 -7.51 -23.72
CA PHE A 16 -15.02 -6.85 -23.18
C PHE A 16 -15.14 -7.08 -21.67
N LEU A 17 -14.91 -8.32 -21.21
CA LEU A 17 -14.91 -8.66 -19.79
C LEU A 17 -13.79 -7.92 -19.03
N SER A 18 -12.59 -7.82 -19.60
CA SER A 18 -11.49 -7.05 -19.04
C SER A 18 -11.83 -5.57 -18.91
N ILE A 19 -12.53 -4.97 -19.88
CA ILE A 19 -12.97 -3.57 -19.81
C ILE A 19 -13.98 -3.38 -18.68
N ILE A 20 -14.94 -4.30 -18.51
CA ILE A 20 -15.92 -4.23 -17.41
C ILE A 20 -15.22 -4.30 -16.05
N ILE A 21 -14.29 -5.25 -15.89
CA ILE A 21 -13.50 -5.40 -14.66
C ILE A 21 -12.67 -4.14 -14.40
N LEU A 22 -12.05 -3.57 -15.43
CA LEU A 22 -11.29 -2.33 -15.32
C LEU A 22 -12.18 -1.17 -14.84
N CYS A 23 -13.36 -0.98 -15.43
CA CYS A 23 -14.31 0.04 -15.00
C CYS A 23 -14.73 -0.14 -13.53
N PHE A 24 -14.97 -1.38 -13.10
CA PHE A 24 -15.31 -1.68 -11.71
C PHE A 24 -14.15 -1.37 -10.75
N LEU A 25 -12.92 -1.71 -11.13
CA LEU A 25 -11.70 -1.43 -10.33
C LEU A 25 -11.37 0.07 -10.28
N LEU A 26 -11.64 0.81 -11.36
CA LEU A 26 -11.39 2.26 -11.44
C LEU A 26 -12.48 3.09 -10.77
N PHE A 27 -13.67 2.54 -10.55
CA PHE A 27 -14.77 3.24 -9.91
C PHE A 27 -14.40 3.87 -8.54
N PRO A 28 -13.80 3.15 -7.57
CA PRO A 28 -13.39 3.77 -6.31
C PRO A 28 -12.31 4.86 -6.48
N LEU A 29 -11.41 4.72 -7.46
CA LEU A 29 -10.42 5.76 -7.76
C LEU A 29 -11.09 7.01 -8.32
N PHE A 30 -12.04 6.83 -9.25
CA PHE A 30 -12.87 7.92 -9.77
C PHE A 30 -13.65 8.60 -8.63
N TRP A 31 -14.22 7.82 -7.71
CA TRP A 31 -14.96 8.35 -6.56
C TRP A 31 -14.07 9.22 -5.67
N ILE A 32 -12.87 8.76 -5.30
CA ILE A 32 -11.92 9.53 -4.49
C ILE A 32 -11.51 10.83 -5.20
N LEU A 33 -11.27 10.76 -6.52
CA LEU A 33 -10.93 11.94 -7.30
C LEU A 33 -12.07 12.95 -7.30
N VAL A 34 -13.30 12.51 -7.57
CA VAL A 34 -14.48 13.37 -7.54
C VAL A 34 -14.73 13.97 -6.15
N THR A 35 -14.64 13.18 -5.08
CA THR A 35 -14.87 13.67 -3.72
C THR A 35 -13.78 14.64 -3.26
N SER A 36 -12.54 14.51 -3.75
CA SER A 36 -11.46 15.43 -3.41
C SER A 36 -11.68 16.87 -3.90
N PHE A 37 -12.51 17.06 -4.94
CA PHE A 37 -12.89 18.38 -5.45
C PHE A 37 -14.19 18.94 -4.86
N LYS A 38 -14.91 18.17 -4.04
CA LYS A 38 -16.17 18.60 -3.43
C LYS A 38 -15.93 19.47 -2.20
N THR A 39 -16.92 20.28 -1.86
CA THR A 39 -16.98 20.95 -0.55
C THR A 39 -17.35 19.96 0.55
N GLU A 40 -16.94 20.21 1.80
CA GLU A 40 -17.34 19.38 2.94
C GLU A 40 -18.85 19.23 3.05
N GLN A 41 -19.59 20.32 2.80
CA GLN A 41 -21.04 20.37 2.80
C GLN A 41 -21.64 19.42 1.73
N GLU A 42 -21.04 19.36 0.53
CA GLU A 42 -21.49 18.50 -0.56
C GLU A 42 -21.13 17.02 -0.34
N ILE A 43 -20.07 16.73 0.43
CA ILE A 43 -19.70 15.35 0.79
C ILE A 43 -20.74 14.73 1.74
N PHE A 44 -21.29 15.50 2.67
CA PHE A 44 -22.28 15.03 3.65
C PHE A 44 -23.74 15.18 3.20
N GLN A 45 -24.00 15.68 1.99
CA GLN A 45 -25.36 15.80 1.45
C GLN A 45 -25.95 14.44 1.02
N ILE A 46 -27.26 14.31 1.22
CA ILE A 46 -28.06 13.16 0.80
C ILE A 46 -29.13 13.68 -0.18
N PRO A 47 -29.19 13.24 -1.45
CA PRO A 47 -28.38 12.18 -2.07
C PRO A 47 -26.94 12.62 -2.44
N PRO A 48 -25.95 11.70 -2.43
CA PRO A 48 -24.59 12.01 -2.81
C PRO A 48 -24.50 12.31 -4.32
N THR A 49 -23.81 13.40 -4.65
CA THR A 49 -23.66 13.85 -6.05
C THR A 49 -22.62 12.98 -6.77
N PHE A 50 -22.81 12.66 -8.06
CA PHE A 50 -21.82 11.88 -8.82
C PHE A 50 -20.69 12.73 -9.43
N TYR A 51 -20.88 14.04 -9.47
CA TYR A 51 -19.94 15.04 -9.97
C TYR A 51 -19.97 16.25 -9.02
N PRO A 52 -18.87 17.00 -8.89
CA PRO A 52 -18.83 18.17 -8.03
C PRO A 52 -19.66 19.29 -8.65
N HIS A 53 -20.65 19.82 -7.94
CA HIS A 53 -21.39 21.00 -8.39
C HIS A 53 -20.57 22.27 -8.25
N ILE A 54 -19.71 22.32 -7.23
CA ILE A 54 -18.79 23.44 -6.97
C ILE A 54 -17.38 22.88 -6.90
N LEU A 55 -16.53 23.28 -7.85
CA LEU A 55 -15.11 22.93 -7.82
C LEU A 55 -14.43 23.67 -6.67
N ASN A 56 -14.11 22.93 -5.60
CA ASN A 56 -13.46 23.49 -4.42
C ASN A 56 -11.95 23.24 -4.45
N THR A 57 -11.20 24.18 -5.03
CA THR A 57 -9.73 24.17 -4.99
C THR A 57 -9.17 24.71 -3.67
N LYS A 58 -10.00 25.34 -2.83
CA LYS A 58 -9.57 25.94 -1.56
C LYS A 58 -9.14 24.89 -0.54
N SER A 59 -9.71 23.68 -0.56
CA SER A 59 -9.25 22.59 0.30
C SER A 59 -7.79 22.22 0.05
N TYR A 60 -7.35 22.23 -1.22
CA TYR A 60 -5.95 21.97 -1.56
C TYR A 60 -5.03 23.11 -1.12
N VAL A 61 -5.44 24.36 -1.36
CA VAL A 61 -4.66 25.54 -0.94
C VAL A 61 -4.56 25.60 0.59
N ALA A 62 -5.66 25.36 1.30
CA ALA A 62 -5.67 25.27 2.76
C ALA A 62 -4.76 24.15 3.26
N GLN A 63 -4.73 22.98 2.61
CA GLN A 63 -3.82 21.88 2.95
C GLN A 63 -2.34 22.23 2.73
N LEU A 64 -2.05 23.06 1.72
CA LEU A 64 -0.70 23.49 1.36
C LEU A 64 -0.19 24.67 2.20
N GLU A 65 -1.05 25.63 2.54
CA GLU A 65 -0.67 26.88 3.21
C GLU A 65 -0.94 26.87 4.72
N THR A 66 -2.06 26.29 5.16
CA THR A 66 -2.58 26.42 6.54
C THR A 66 -2.81 25.08 7.23
N GLY A 67 -2.48 23.95 6.58
CA GLY A 67 -2.79 22.63 7.09
C GLY A 67 -2.06 22.36 8.40
N ASP A 68 -2.81 22.01 9.47
CA ASP A 68 -2.29 21.58 10.78
C ASP A 68 -1.19 20.50 10.68
N PHE A 69 -1.19 19.76 9.57
CA PHE A 69 -0.13 18.86 9.16
C PHE A 69 0.46 19.37 7.85
N ASN A 70 1.67 19.95 7.90
CA ASN A 70 2.48 20.26 6.73
C ASN A 70 2.53 19.02 5.82
N MET A 71 1.73 18.98 4.74
CA MET A 71 1.58 17.81 3.88
C MET A 71 2.93 17.33 3.34
N PHE A 72 3.82 18.29 3.02
CA PHE A 72 5.18 18.03 2.61
C PHE A 72 6.03 17.33 3.68
N HIS A 73 5.82 17.66 4.96
CA HIS A 73 6.56 17.04 6.06
C HIS A 73 6.08 15.60 6.28
N SER A 74 4.76 15.35 6.26
CA SER A 74 4.22 14.00 6.34
C SER A 74 4.66 13.13 5.16
N PHE A 75 4.64 13.69 3.95
CA PHE A 75 5.14 13.02 2.75
C PHE A 75 6.65 12.71 2.86
N GLY A 76 7.44 13.68 3.31
CA GLY A 76 8.87 13.50 3.56
C GLY A 76 9.18 12.40 4.58
N ASN A 77 8.41 12.35 5.68
CA ASN A 77 8.53 11.29 6.68
C ASN A 77 8.20 9.91 6.10
N SER A 78 7.09 9.78 5.38
CA SER A 78 6.72 8.52 4.72
C SER A 78 7.75 8.08 3.69
N LEU A 79 8.30 9.02 2.90
CA LEU A 79 9.36 8.74 1.93
C LEU A 79 10.62 8.23 2.62
N LEU A 80 11.04 8.90 3.70
CA LEU A 80 12.22 8.52 4.47
C LEU A 80 12.04 7.13 5.12
N ILE A 81 10.89 6.89 5.76
CA ILE A 81 10.59 5.64 6.45
C ILE A 81 10.55 4.48 5.43
N SER A 82 9.79 4.64 4.36
CA SER A 82 9.66 3.59 3.32
C SER A 82 10.99 3.30 2.61
N SER A 83 11.75 4.34 2.26
CA SER A 83 13.07 4.15 1.62
C SER A 83 14.06 3.48 2.55
N GLY A 84 14.09 3.88 3.83
CA GLY A 84 14.94 3.27 4.85
C GLY A 84 14.59 1.80 5.10
N ALA A 85 13.30 1.49 5.24
CA ALA A 85 12.82 0.13 5.44
C ALA A 85 13.15 -0.77 4.23
N VAL A 86 12.89 -0.30 3.01
CA VAL A 86 13.21 -1.04 1.77
C VAL A 86 14.70 -1.29 1.65
N LEU A 87 15.55 -0.31 1.96
CA LEU A 87 17.00 -0.46 1.88
C LEU A 87 17.49 -1.57 2.83
N ILE A 88 17.04 -1.55 4.09
CA ILE A 88 17.41 -2.58 5.09
C ILE A 88 16.87 -3.94 4.66
N ALA A 89 15.59 -4.01 4.26
CA ALA A 89 14.94 -5.25 3.86
C ALA A 89 15.66 -5.89 2.66
N VAL A 90 16.00 -5.11 1.62
CA VAL A 90 16.70 -5.62 0.43
C VAL A 90 18.11 -6.09 0.78
N LEU A 91 18.85 -5.33 1.59
CA LEU A 91 20.22 -5.70 2.00
C LEU A 91 20.25 -7.03 2.76
N LEU A 92 19.22 -7.34 3.55
CA LEU A 92 19.15 -8.60 4.30
C LEU A 92 18.49 -9.73 3.50
N ALA A 93 17.41 -9.44 2.77
CA ALA A 93 16.62 -10.43 2.06
C ALA A 93 17.32 -10.95 0.80
N VAL A 94 18.08 -10.13 0.07
CA VAL A 94 18.81 -10.57 -1.13
C VAL A 94 19.83 -11.67 -0.82
N PRO A 95 20.78 -11.50 0.13
CA PRO A 95 21.72 -12.57 0.46
C PRO A 95 21.03 -13.78 1.10
N ALA A 96 20.02 -13.57 1.94
CA ALA A 96 19.27 -14.67 2.57
C ALA A 96 18.53 -15.52 1.53
N SER A 97 17.80 -14.88 0.61
CA SER A 97 17.08 -15.57 -0.48
C SER A 97 18.04 -16.25 -1.45
N TYR A 98 19.18 -15.61 -1.78
CA TYR A 98 20.21 -16.21 -2.63
C TYR A 98 20.80 -17.48 -2.01
N ALA A 99 21.13 -17.43 -0.72
CA ALA A 99 21.65 -18.58 0.01
C ALA A 99 20.66 -19.74 0.00
N ILE A 100 19.38 -19.46 0.24
CA ILE A 100 18.30 -20.46 0.23
C ILE A 100 18.06 -21.02 -1.18
N ALA A 101 18.06 -20.17 -2.21
CA ALA A 101 17.76 -20.58 -3.58
C ALA A 101 18.88 -21.46 -4.16
N LYS A 102 20.14 -21.04 -3.99
CA LYS A 102 21.29 -21.66 -4.66
C LYS A 102 21.90 -22.83 -3.88
N TYR A 103 21.97 -22.75 -2.55
CA TYR A 103 22.60 -23.80 -1.74
C TYR A 103 21.58 -24.83 -1.24
N ARG A 104 21.99 -26.11 -1.25
CA ARG A 104 21.20 -27.22 -0.70
C ARG A 104 21.83 -27.70 0.61
N TYR A 105 21.44 -27.07 1.72
CA TYR A 105 21.87 -27.44 3.08
C TYR A 105 20.74 -28.13 3.85
N LYS A 106 21.10 -28.92 4.87
CA LYS A 106 20.17 -29.80 5.61
C LYS A 106 19.04 -29.05 6.34
N GLY A 107 19.27 -27.81 6.77
CA GLY A 107 18.30 -26.97 7.49
C GLY A 107 17.36 -26.10 6.63
N ARG A 108 17.46 -26.16 5.29
CA ARG A 108 16.75 -25.24 4.38
C ARG A 108 15.23 -25.25 4.55
N LYS A 109 14.64 -26.43 4.70
CA LYS A 109 13.18 -26.58 4.87
C LYS A 109 12.70 -25.96 6.19
N SER A 110 13.46 -26.14 7.27
CA SER A 110 13.14 -25.56 8.57
C SER A 110 13.22 -24.04 8.55
N MET A 111 14.23 -23.46 7.88
CA MET A 111 14.33 -21.99 7.72
C MET A 111 13.18 -21.42 6.89
N LEU A 112 12.79 -22.08 5.79
CA LEU A 112 11.63 -21.67 5.00
C LEU A 112 10.33 -21.74 5.80
N LEU A 113 10.12 -22.81 6.57
CA LEU A 113 8.97 -22.93 7.46
C LEU A 113 8.94 -21.85 8.53
N PHE A 114 10.10 -21.50 9.10
CA PHE A 114 10.20 -20.42 10.08
C PHE A 114 9.73 -19.07 9.50
N PHE A 115 10.21 -18.69 8.31
CA PHE A 115 9.77 -17.47 7.64
C PHE A 115 8.26 -17.45 7.35
N LEU A 116 7.71 -18.59 6.91
CA LEU A 116 6.27 -18.70 6.66
C LEU A 116 5.46 -18.53 7.95
N VAL A 117 5.88 -19.19 9.04
CA VAL A 117 5.20 -19.05 10.34
C VAL A 117 5.23 -17.61 10.83
N THR A 118 6.37 -16.92 10.71
CA THR A 118 6.45 -15.50 11.10
C THR A 118 5.55 -14.59 10.26
N GLN A 119 5.39 -14.87 8.96
CA GLN A 119 4.54 -14.07 8.06
C GLN A 119 3.04 -14.33 8.26
N MET A 120 2.65 -15.47 8.84
CA MET A 120 1.26 -15.76 9.17
C MET A 120 0.80 -15.12 10.49
N LEU A 121 1.73 -14.56 11.29
CA LEU A 121 1.38 -13.89 12.53
C LEU A 121 0.58 -12.62 12.25
N PRO A 122 -0.55 -12.40 12.93
CA PRO A 122 -1.31 -11.19 12.77
C PRO A 122 -0.53 -9.99 13.34
N VAL A 123 -0.47 -8.91 12.56
CA VAL A 123 0.25 -7.67 12.92
C VAL A 123 -0.22 -7.11 14.27
N SER A 124 -1.51 -7.28 14.61
CA SER A 124 -2.08 -6.83 15.88
C SER A 124 -1.43 -7.47 17.12
N VAL A 125 -0.96 -8.72 17.02
CA VAL A 125 -0.30 -9.42 18.15
C VAL A 125 1.15 -8.98 18.30
N LEU A 126 1.79 -8.55 17.21
CA LEU A 126 3.17 -8.05 17.21
C LEU A 126 3.28 -6.60 17.72
N LEU A 127 2.19 -5.82 17.64
CA LEU A 127 2.19 -4.41 18.00
C LEU A 127 2.57 -4.15 19.46
N THR A 128 1.99 -4.91 20.40
CA THR A 128 2.27 -4.77 21.84
C THR A 128 3.74 -5.04 22.20
N PRO A 129 4.35 -6.19 21.82
CA PRO A 129 5.76 -6.43 22.14
C PRO A 129 6.71 -5.46 21.42
N MET A 130 6.41 -5.09 20.16
CA MET A 130 7.20 -4.07 19.45
C MET A 130 7.19 -2.73 20.17
N PHE A 131 6.03 -2.28 20.65
CA PHE A 131 5.90 -1.05 21.43
C PHE A 131 6.76 -1.08 22.70
N ILE A 132 6.71 -2.18 23.47
CA ILE A 132 7.51 -2.33 24.69
C ILE A 132 9.01 -2.30 24.35
N MET A 133 9.42 -2.98 23.28
CA MET A 133 10.81 -3.03 22.82
C MET A 133 11.32 -1.64 22.41
N PHE A 134 10.58 -0.92 21.57
CA PHE A 134 10.98 0.42 21.12
C PHE A 134 10.96 1.46 22.24
N LYS A 135 10.02 1.32 23.19
CA LYS A 135 10.00 2.13 24.40
C LYS A 135 11.22 1.87 25.29
N GLY A 136 11.59 0.59 25.48
CA GLY A 136 12.79 0.21 26.23
C GLY A 136 14.10 0.65 25.57
N MET A 137 14.12 0.72 24.23
CA MET A 137 15.25 1.22 23.45
C MET A 137 15.30 2.76 23.34
N HIS A 138 14.33 3.49 23.93
CA HIS A 138 14.19 4.95 23.81
C HIS A 138 14.07 5.50 22.38
N ILE A 139 13.75 4.65 21.39
CA ILE A 139 13.50 5.05 20.00
C ILE A 139 12.00 5.22 19.69
N TYR A 140 11.15 5.10 20.71
CA TYR A 140 9.72 5.33 20.58
C TYR A 140 9.41 6.73 20.03
N ASN A 141 8.43 6.81 19.13
CA ASN A 141 8.03 8.04 18.43
C ASN A 141 9.14 8.67 17.55
N THR A 142 9.99 7.84 16.94
CA THR A 142 10.99 8.28 15.95
C THR A 142 10.82 7.52 14.63
N TRP A 143 11.38 8.07 13.55
CA TRP A 143 11.38 7.40 12.24
C TRP A 143 12.10 6.04 12.28
N TRP A 144 13.10 5.88 13.17
CA TRP A 144 13.81 4.61 13.34
C TRP A 144 12.92 3.48 13.84
N ALA A 145 11.99 3.75 14.74
CA ALA A 145 11.05 2.75 15.20
C ALA A 145 10.16 2.25 14.05
N ALA A 146 9.69 3.15 13.19
CA ALA A 146 8.89 2.79 12.02
C ALA A 146 9.72 2.02 10.97
N ILE A 147 10.93 2.49 10.66
CA ILE A 147 11.84 1.82 9.71
C ILE A 147 12.14 0.38 10.15
N LEU A 148 12.44 0.17 11.43
CA LEU A 148 12.75 -1.16 11.96
C LEU A 148 11.52 -2.06 12.09
N ALA A 149 10.33 -1.48 12.31
CA ALA A 149 9.08 -2.23 12.35
C ALA A 149 8.66 -2.75 10.97
N ASP A 150 8.83 -1.93 9.92
CA ASP A 150 8.45 -2.28 8.55
C ASP A 150 9.51 -3.10 7.81
N ALA A 151 10.76 -3.15 8.29
CA ALA A 151 11.86 -3.91 7.70
C ALA A 151 11.82 -5.42 8.05
N THR A 152 10.66 -6.05 7.91
CA THR A 152 10.41 -7.50 8.13
C THR A 152 10.18 -8.25 6.83
#